data_AF-A0A4R6DYH3-F1
#
_entry.id   AF-A0A4R6DYH3-F1
#
_cell.length_a   1.000
_cell.length_b   1.000
_cell.length_c   1.000
_cell.angle_alpha   90.00
_cell.angle_beta   90.00
_cell.angle_gamma   90.00
#
_symmetry.space_group_name_H-M   'P 1'
#
loop_
_entity.id
_entity.type
_entity.pdbx_description
1 polymer ?
#
loop_
_entity_poly.entity_id
_entity_poly.type
_entity_poly.pdbx_seq_one_letter_code
_entity_poly.pdbx_strand_id
1 'polypeptide(L)'
;MEGDPTEGAPLVMGRKAGMEEGTGAAALPRIDCIRFESEHRFMATLHRIGTDEDLILVKGTPERILDLCGRQAGQQGKGPLDADY
;
A
#
# COMPACT_ATOMS: atom_id res chain seq x y z
N MET A 1 3.71 14.12 15.77
CA MET A 1 4.00 13.56 14.43
C MET A 1 4.45 12.13 14.69
N GLU A 2 3.49 11.24 14.89
CA GLU A 2 3.74 9.82 15.15
C GLU A 2 3.62 9.10 13.81
N GLY A 3 4.77 8.68 13.29
CA GLY A 3 4.89 7.88 12.08
C GLY A 3 6.32 7.37 12.05
N ASP A 4 6.51 6.10 11.74
CA ASP A 4 7.84 5.52 11.58
C ASP A 4 8.57 6.28 10.44
N PRO A 5 9.88 6.56 10.56
CA PRO A 5 10.67 7.21 9.50
C PRO A 5 10.44 6.62 8.09
N THR A 6 10.17 5.32 7.99
CA THR A 6 9.83 4.62 6.74
C THR A 6 8.51 5.08 6.11
N GLU A 7 7.55 5.57 6.90
CA GLU A 7 6.28 6.13 6.42
C GLU A 7 6.41 7.59 6.00
N GLY A 8 7.35 8.33 6.60
CA GLY A 8 7.58 9.74 6.29
C GLY A 8 8.23 9.96 4.92
N ALA A 9 9.12 9.07 4.49
CA ALA A 9 9.84 9.23 3.22
C ALA A 9 8.92 9.26 1.97
N PRO A 10 7.93 8.36 1.82
CA PRO A 10 6.95 8.43 0.74
C PRO A 10 6.12 9.72 0.74
N LEU A 11 5.75 10.25 1.92
CA LEU A 11 5.01 11.51 2.01
C LEU A 11 5.84 12.69 1.52
N VAL A 12 7.12 12.75 1.90
CA VAL A 12 8.05 13.77 1.41
C VAL A 12 8.27 13.64 -0.10
N MET A 13 8.41 12.42 -0.62
CA MET A 13 8.54 12.16 -2.05
C MET A 13 7.30 12.64 -2.81
N GLY A 14 6.09 12.29 -2.34
CA GLY A 14 4.84 12.74 -2.96
C GLY A 14 4.73 14.26 -3.02
N ARG A 15 5.03 14.95 -1.91
CA ARG A 15 5.08 16.42 -1.87
C ARG A 15 6.07 16.99 -2.88
N LYS A 16 7.28 16.41 -2.99
CA LYS A 16 8.29 16.81 -3.98
C LYS A 16 7.86 16.55 -5.43
N ALA A 17 7.00 15.56 -5.65
CA ALA A 17 6.40 15.26 -6.95
C ALA A 17 5.18 16.13 -7.28
N GLY A 18 4.83 17.11 -6.43
CA GLY A 18 3.68 17.99 -6.64
C GLY A 18 2.35 17.40 -6.20
N MET A 19 2.34 16.30 -5.44
CA MET A 19 1.11 15.76 -4.86
C MET A 19 0.68 16.63 -3.67
N GLU A 20 -0.55 17.14 -3.72
CA GLU A 20 -1.14 17.87 -2.60
C GLU A 20 -1.47 16.93 -1.44
N GLU A 21 -1.13 17.36 -0.23
CA GLU A 21 -1.43 16.61 0.98
C GLU A 21 -2.95 16.42 1.16
N GLY A 22 -3.36 15.21 1.55
CA GLY A 22 -4.76 14.90 1.80
C GLY A 22 -5.60 14.57 0.56
N THR A 23 -5.13 14.87 -0.67
CA THR A 23 -5.85 14.49 -1.90
C THR A 23 -6.09 12.99 -2.00
N GLY A 24 -5.06 12.19 -1.72
CA GLY A 24 -5.19 10.72 -1.69
C GLY A 24 -6.16 10.22 -0.63
N ALA A 25 -6.18 10.85 0.56
CA ALA A 25 -7.08 10.45 1.64
C ALA A 25 -8.55 10.82 1.35
N ALA A 26 -8.78 11.93 0.65
CA ALA A 26 -10.11 12.31 0.18
C ALA A 26 -10.60 11.42 -0.98
N ALA A 27 -9.72 11.09 -1.92
CA ALA A 27 -10.03 10.24 -3.06
C ALA A 27 -10.21 8.76 -2.68
N LEU A 28 -9.49 8.29 -1.65
CA LEU A 28 -9.55 6.92 -1.13
C LEU A 28 -9.81 6.96 0.38
N PRO A 29 -11.06 7.21 0.83
CA PRO A 29 -11.38 7.22 2.25
C PRO A 29 -11.08 5.87 2.89
N ARG A 30 -10.25 5.88 3.95
CA ARG A 30 -9.90 4.68 4.70
C ARG A 30 -11.05 4.27 5.63
N ILE A 31 -11.49 3.03 5.51
CA ILE A 31 -12.53 2.42 6.34
C ILE A 31 -11.90 1.76 7.57
N ASP A 32 -10.80 1.02 7.37
CA ASP A 32 -10.17 0.22 8.42
C ASP A 32 -8.65 0.07 8.19
N CYS A 33 -7.92 -0.33 9.21
CA CYS A 33 -6.50 -0.64 9.10
C CYS A 33 -6.03 -1.76 10.03
N ILE A 34 -5.15 -2.62 9.51
CA ILE A 34 -4.23 -3.43 10.29
C ILE A 34 -2.93 -2.63 10.39
N ARG A 35 -2.57 -2.20 11.59
CA ARG A 35 -1.31 -1.48 11.81
C ARG A 35 -0.12 -2.42 11.65
N PHE A 36 1.05 -1.86 11.42
CA PHE A 36 2.26 -2.67 11.40
C PHE A 36 2.54 -3.24 12.80
N GLU A 37 2.59 -4.56 12.87
CA GLU A 37 3.01 -5.31 14.05
C GLU A 37 4.18 -6.21 13.68
N SER A 38 5.21 -6.26 14.53
CA SER A 38 6.45 -7.00 14.23
C SER A 38 6.21 -8.50 13.98
N GLU A 39 5.15 -9.08 14.56
CA GLU A 39 4.74 -10.46 14.31
C GLU A 39 4.23 -10.66 12.87
N HIS A 40 3.42 -9.72 12.39
CA HIS A 40 2.82 -9.78 11.07
C HIS A 40 3.76 -9.28 9.96
N ARG A 41 4.66 -8.34 10.26
CA ARG A 41 5.62 -7.72 9.33
C ARG A 41 4.98 -7.02 8.11
N PHE A 42 3.71 -6.66 8.22
CA PHE A 42 2.99 -5.85 7.23
C PHE A 42 1.96 -4.93 7.91
N MET A 43 1.54 -3.92 7.17
CA MET A 43 0.39 -3.04 7.42
C MET A 43 -0.57 -3.16 6.24
N ALA A 44 -1.88 -3.13 6.52
CA ALA A 44 -2.91 -3.11 5.49
C ALA A 44 -3.95 -2.02 5.79
N THR A 45 -4.49 -1.38 4.74
CA THR A 45 -5.59 -0.43 4.86
C THR A 45 -6.69 -0.78 3.87
N LEU A 46 -7.94 -0.67 4.33
CA LEU A 46 -9.15 -0.90 3.55
C LEU A 46 -9.75 0.46 3.14
N HIS A 47 -10.11 0.60 1.87
CA HIS A 47 -10.67 1.83 1.30
C HIS A 47 -11.91 1.52 0.47
N ARG A 48 -12.93 2.38 0.53
CA ARG A 48 -14.10 2.29 -0.35
C ARG A 48 -13.80 3.06 -1.63
N ILE A 49 -13.96 2.41 -2.79
CA ILE A 49 -13.68 3.04 -4.11
C ILE A 49 -14.89 3.07 -5.06
N GLY A 50 -16.00 2.42 -4.69
CA GLY A 50 -17.27 2.46 -5.41
C GLY A 50 -18.44 2.16 -4.48
N THR A 51 -19.63 1.84 -5.01
CA THR A 51 -20.77 1.44 -4.16
C THR A 51 -20.52 0.09 -3.48
N ASP A 52 -19.99 -0.88 -4.23
CA ASP A 52 -19.69 -2.25 -3.77
C ASP A 52 -18.26 -2.69 -4.15
N GLU A 53 -17.34 -1.73 -4.29
CA GLU A 53 -15.94 -2.00 -4.62
C GLU A 53 -15.02 -1.45 -3.54
N ASP A 54 -14.18 -2.35 -3.00
CA ASP A 54 -13.21 -2.07 -1.97
C ASP A 54 -11.78 -2.27 -2.49
N LEU A 55 -10.87 -1.44 -1.98
CA LEU A 55 -9.44 -1.51 -2.27
C LEU A 55 -8.67 -1.77 -0.98
N ILE A 56 -7.85 -2.81 -0.99
CA ILE A 56 -6.89 -3.09 0.07
C ILE A 56 -5.50 -2.69 -0.41
N LEU A 57 -4.82 -1.83 0.36
CA LEU A 57 -3.43 -1.48 0.15
C LEU A 57 -2.58 -2.11 1.25
N VAL A 58 -1.53 -2.85 0.87
CA VAL A 58 -0.66 -3.57 1.81
C VAL A 58 0.78 -3.12 1.60
N LYS A 59 1.51 -2.88 2.69
CA LYS A 59 2.96 -2.62 2.68
C LYS A 59 3.63 -3.41 3.80
N GLY A 60 4.86 -3.85 3.60
CA GLY A 60 5.58 -4.67 4.57
C GLY A 60 6.97 -5.04 4.06
N THR A 61 7.62 -5.98 4.73
CA THR A 61 8.88 -6.55 4.25
C THR A 61 8.67 -7.22 2.89
N PRO A 62 9.64 -7.17 1.96
CA PRO A 62 9.49 -7.76 0.63
C PRO A 62 9.03 -9.22 0.66
N GLU A 63 9.65 -10.05 1.50
CA GLU A 63 9.34 -11.48 1.63
C GLU A 63 7.89 -11.70 2.03
N ARG A 64 7.42 -10.93 3.03
CA ARG A 64 6.05 -11.02 3.51
C ARG A 64 5.03 -10.60 2.45
N ILE A 65 5.33 -9.60 1.64
CA ILE A 65 4.42 -9.16 0.58
C ILE A 65 4.38 -10.18 -0.56
N LEU A 66 5.54 -10.74 -0.95
CA LEU A 66 5.60 -11.79 -1.96
C LEU A 66 4.78 -13.02 -1.55
N ASP A 67 4.83 -13.44 -0.28
CA ASP A 67 4.00 -14.53 0.27
C ASP A 67 2.48 -14.28 0.12
N LEU A 68 2.07 -13.00 0.09
CA LEU A 68 0.66 -12.61 -0.04
C LEU A 68 0.22 -12.43 -1.50
N CYS A 69 1.14 -12.45 -2.46
CA CYS A 69 0.88 -12.15 -3.86
C CYS A 69 0.86 -13.41 -4.72
N GLY A 70 -0.21 -13.61 -5.48
CA GLY A 70 -0.25 -14.61 -6.57
C GLY A 70 0.03 -14.04 -7.95
N ARG A 71 0.10 -12.70 -8.08
CA ARG A 71 0.21 -11.99 -9.35
C ARG A 71 1.08 -10.74 -9.21
N GLN A 72 1.75 -10.36 -10.29
CA GLN A 72 2.53 -9.13 -10.38
C GLN A 72 2.08 -8.27 -11.57
N ALA A 73 2.31 -6.96 -11.49
CA ALA A 73 2.17 -6.07 -12.64
C ALA A 73 3.53 -5.98 -13.36
N GLY A 74 3.57 -6.35 -14.64
CA GLY A 74 4.72 -6.18 -15.52
C GLY A 74 4.43 -5.22 -16.68
N GLN A 75 5.41 -5.03 -17.56
CA GLN A 75 5.27 -4.15 -18.73
C GLN A 75 4.11 -4.54 -19.66
N GLN A 76 3.72 -5.82 -19.68
CA GLN A 76 2.61 -6.33 -20.49
C GLN A 76 1.30 -6.48 -19.69
N GLY A 77 1.22 -5.92 -18.48
CA GLY A 77 0.05 -6.01 -17.61
C GLY A 77 0.21 -7.04 -16.48
N LYS A 78 -0.92 -7.49 -15.91
CA LYS A 78 -0.93 -8.36 -14.73
C LYS A 78 -0.70 -9.83 -15.10
N GLY A 79 0.41 -10.42 -14.65
CA GLY A 79 0.77 -11.83 -14.84
C GLY A 79 0.84 -12.60 -13.51
N PRO A 80 1.12 -13.92 -13.55
CA PRO A 80 1.54 -14.68 -12.37
C PRO A 80 2.76 -14.03 -11.71
N LEU A 81 2.88 -14.15 -10.38
CA LEU A 81 4.09 -13.74 -9.68
C LEU A 81 5.25 -14.65 -10.09
N ASP A 82 6.35 -14.04 -10.52
CA ASP A 82 7.64 -14.70 -10.69
C ASP A 82 8.43 -14.47 -9.39
N ALA A 83 8.47 -15.48 -8.53
CA ALA A 83 9.05 -15.37 -7.20
C ALA A 83 10.58 -15.55 -7.18
N ASP A 84 11.18 -15.95 -8.31
CA ASP A 84 12.58 -16.37 -8.41
C ASP A 84 13.49 -15.32 -9.10
N TYR A 85 12.99 -14.11 -9.39
CA TYR A 85 13.76 -13.04 -10.02
C TYR A 85 14.67 -12.29 -9.04
#